data_AF-A0A179GLK9-F1
#
_entry.id   AF-A0A179GLK9-F1
#
_cell.length_a   1.000
_cell.length_b   1.000
_cell.length_c   1.000
_cell.angle_alpha   90.00
_cell.angle_beta   90.00
_cell.angle_gamma   90.00
#
_symmetry.space_group_name_H-M   'P 1'
#
loop_
_entity.id
_entity.type
_entity.pdbx_description
1 polymer ?
#
loop_
_entity_poly.entity_id
_entity_poly.type
_entity_poly.pdbx_seq_one_letter_code
_entity_poly.pdbx_strand_id
1 'polypeptide(L)'
;MSLKIDNQDELREAQSSLFTTTSTSGWILLNYVGPSTVHMASCGEGDVADMTSLLETDQVQYAVVRLAVQQGGVSDTRDVFVRWIGAGVGSVEKNKKEGFHKQAKALLQPHQAEVMVYNKEKLTKETLMERSDPQSKNNTIDVPLGSQALEVKFLRLPKVQAMTVAEVNPNSEPERTVVNALIV
;
A
#
# COMPACT_ATOMS: atom_id res chain seq x y z
N MET A 1 17.32 2.40 11.67
CA MET A 1 17.36 3.83 11.32
C MET A 1 15.94 4.27 10.97
N SER A 2 15.53 5.43 11.46
CA SER A 2 14.19 5.97 11.20
C SER A 2 14.19 6.78 9.91
N LEU A 3 13.12 6.71 9.13
CA LEU A 3 12.93 7.63 7.99
C LEU A 3 12.61 9.03 8.55
N LYS A 4 13.31 10.04 8.05
CA LYS A 4 13.04 11.45 8.37
C LYS A 4 12.22 12.08 7.24
N ILE A 5 11.24 12.89 7.60
CA ILE A 5 10.55 13.76 6.64
C ILE A 5 11.04 15.19 6.89
N ASP A 6 11.45 15.88 5.84
CA ASP A 6 11.85 17.29 5.92
C ASP A 6 10.60 18.20 5.96
N ASN A 7 9.66 17.99 5.02
CA ASN A 7 8.43 18.79 4.85
C ASN A 7 7.19 18.06 5.41
N GLN A 8 7.21 17.75 6.71
CA GLN A 8 6.11 17.02 7.35
C GLN A 8 4.80 17.84 7.36
N ASP A 9 4.91 19.14 7.58
CA ASP A 9 3.76 20.05 7.63
C ASP A 9 3.07 20.13 6.27
N GLU A 10 3.83 20.37 5.20
CA GLU A 10 3.29 20.41 3.83
C GLU A 10 2.66 19.07 3.41
N LEU A 11 3.27 17.95 3.79
CA LEU A 11 2.68 16.63 3.54
C LEU A 11 1.31 16.50 4.21
N ARG A 12 1.20 16.93 5.48
CA ARG A 12 -0.05 16.85 6.24
C ARG A 12 -1.12 17.77 5.68
N GLU A 13 -0.72 18.97 5.23
CA GLU A 13 -1.62 19.91 4.56
C GLU A 13 -2.10 19.38 3.20
N ALA A 14 -1.19 18.86 2.38
CA ALA A 14 -1.53 18.23 1.11
C ALA A 14 -2.45 17.02 1.30
N GLN A 15 -2.18 16.18 2.32
CA GLN A 15 -3.08 15.08 2.68
C GLN A 15 -4.46 15.60 3.09
N SER A 16 -4.52 16.65 3.92
CA SER A 16 -5.80 17.20 4.36
C SER A 16 -6.58 17.84 3.21
N SER A 17 -5.91 18.45 2.24
CA SER A 17 -6.54 19.11 1.09
C SER A 17 -6.93 18.14 -0.03
N LEU A 18 -6.13 17.11 -0.30
CA LEU A 18 -6.36 16.16 -1.39
C LEU A 18 -7.25 14.98 -0.97
N PHE A 19 -7.25 14.63 0.31
CA PHE A 19 -8.05 13.51 0.83
C PHE A 19 -9.39 13.95 1.43
N THR A 20 -9.84 15.16 1.08
CA THR A 20 -11.15 15.69 1.45
C THR A 20 -12.29 14.90 0.79
N THR A 21 -13.49 14.92 1.37
CA THR A 21 -14.72 14.30 0.82
C THR A 21 -15.07 14.77 -0.59
N THR A 22 -14.59 15.95 -0.99
CA THR A 22 -14.87 16.56 -2.30
C THR A 22 -13.89 16.13 -3.40
N SER A 23 -12.68 15.70 -3.02
CA SER A 23 -11.60 15.41 -3.96
C SER A 23 -11.66 13.95 -4.41
N THR A 24 -12.02 13.80 -5.67
CA THR A 24 -12.27 12.49 -6.31
C THR A 24 -10.97 11.88 -6.85
N SER A 25 -9.96 12.71 -7.12
CA SER A 25 -8.65 12.29 -7.64
C SER A 25 -7.54 13.21 -7.14
N GLY A 26 -6.42 12.64 -6.72
CA GLY A 26 -5.27 13.42 -6.26
C GLY A 26 -4.03 12.56 -6.13
N TRP A 27 -2.87 13.18 -6.17
CA TRP A 27 -1.60 12.48 -6.00
C TRP A 27 -0.61 13.33 -5.21
N ILE A 28 0.26 12.66 -4.47
CA ILE A 28 1.37 13.27 -3.73
C ILE A 28 2.61 12.47 -4.08
N LEU A 29 3.68 13.17 -4.46
CA LEU A 29 4.99 12.63 -4.77
C LEU A 29 5.97 12.99 -3.66
N LEU A 30 6.60 11.97 -3.09
CA LEU A 30 7.72 12.06 -2.17
C LEU A 30 9.02 11.73 -2.89
N ASN A 31 10.01 12.59 -2.71
CA ASN A 31 11.36 12.38 -3.20
C ASN A 31 12.36 12.21 -2.05
N TYR A 32 13.43 11.46 -2.29
CA TYR A 32 14.53 11.35 -1.34
C TYR A 32 15.54 12.49 -1.55
N VAL A 33 15.71 13.33 -0.53
CA VAL A 33 16.80 14.34 -0.46
C VAL A 33 18.07 13.79 0.16
N GLY A 34 18.01 12.60 0.76
CA GLY A 34 19.16 12.03 1.46
C GLY A 34 19.10 10.52 1.60
N PRO A 35 20.04 9.93 2.36
CA PRO A 35 20.11 8.48 2.56
C PRO A 35 18.86 7.94 3.26
N SER A 36 18.30 8.68 4.21
CA SER A 36 17.12 8.31 5.01
C SER A 36 16.12 9.46 5.18
N THR A 37 16.23 10.51 4.36
CA THR A 37 15.37 11.69 4.44
C THR A 37 14.54 11.80 3.17
N VAL A 38 13.23 11.94 3.33
CA VAL A 38 12.27 12.20 2.25
C VAL A 38 11.67 13.60 2.42
N HIS A 39 11.27 14.22 1.32
CA HIS A 39 10.48 15.45 1.32
C HIS A 39 9.32 15.29 0.34
N MET A 40 8.27 16.09 0.53
CA MET A 40 7.19 16.20 -0.45
C MET A 40 7.70 17.00 -1.64
N ALA A 41 7.87 16.35 -2.79
CA ALA A 41 8.39 16.99 -3.99
C ALA A 41 7.29 17.76 -4.73
N SER A 42 6.11 17.15 -4.85
CA SER A 42 4.98 17.74 -5.56
C SER A 42 3.67 17.08 -5.11
N CYS A 43 2.57 17.81 -5.23
CA CYS A 43 1.23 17.29 -5.01
C CYS A 43 0.26 17.96 -6.00
N GLY A 44 -0.84 17.30 -6.33
CA GLY A 44 -1.81 17.85 -7.26
C GLY A 44 -3.10 17.05 -7.35
N GLU A 45 -4.19 17.73 -7.70
CA GLU A 45 -5.43 17.10 -8.16
C GLU A 45 -5.30 16.92 -9.68
N GLY A 46 -4.93 15.72 -10.13
CA GLY A 46 -4.69 15.48 -11.55
C GLY A 46 -4.52 14.01 -11.92
N ASP A 47 -4.24 13.78 -13.20
CA ASP A 47 -4.03 12.44 -13.73
C ASP A 47 -2.64 11.88 -13.39
N VAL A 48 -2.59 10.56 -13.33
CA VAL A 48 -1.39 9.75 -13.12
C VAL A 48 -0.25 10.10 -14.10
N ALA A 49 -0.58 10.61 -15.28
CA ALA A 49 0.39 11.02 -16.30
C ALA A 49 1.24 12.23 -15.87
N ASP A 50 0.67 13.19 -15.12
CA ASP A 50 1.37 14.37 -14.64
C ASP A 50 2.43 13.97 -13.60
N MET A 51 2.01 13.13 -12.65
CA MET A 51 2.90 12.49 -11.68
C MET A 51 4.03 11.71 -12.37
N THR A 52 3.71 10.95 -13.42
CA THR A 52 4.69 10.12 -14.14
C THR A 52 5.80 10.96 -14.78
N SER A 53 5.48 12.18 -15.23
CA SER A 53 6.43 13.12 -15.82
C SER A 53 7.43 13.65 -14.79
N LEU A 54 7.07 13.67 -13.50
CA LEU A 54 7.92 14.11 -12.38
C LEU A 54 8.79 12.99 -11.79
N LEU A 55 8.59 11.75 -12.22
CA LEU A 55 9.43 10.63 -11.78
C LEU A 55 10.82 10.77 -12.41
N GLU A 56 11.86 10.40 -11.68
CA GLU A 56 13.26 10.42 -12.11
C GLU A 56 13.80 8.99 -12.21
N THR A 57 14.57 8.70 -13.25
CA THR A 57 15.06 7.32 -13.51
C THR A 57 16.29 6.93 -12.72
N ASP A 58 16.93 7.88 -12.02
CA ASP A 58 18.18 7.66 -11.29
C ASP A 58 17.98 7.48 -9.77
N GLN A 59 16.75 7.55 -9.30
CA GLN A 59 16.44 7.47 -7.86
C GLN A 59 15.17 6.67 -7.59
N VAL A 60 14.97 6.33 -6.32
CA VAL A 60 13.72 5.72 -5.81
C VAL A 60 12.82 6.87 -5.36
N GLN A 61 11.55 6.83 -5.74
CA GLN A 61 10.54 7.79 -5.28
C GLN A 61 9.32 7.05 -4.77
N TYR A 62 8.52 7.72 -3.95
CA TYR A 62 7.23 7.20 -3.53
C TYR A 62 6.16 8.18 -3.92
N ALA A 63 5.01 7.67 -4.32
CA ALA A 63 3.83 8.48 -4.49
C ALA A 63 2.64 7.82 -3.81
N VAL A 64 1.64 8.61 -3.47
CA VAL A 64 0.31 8.11 -3.15
C VAL A 64 -0.65 8.72 -4.15
N VAL A 65 -1.51 7.89 -4.72
CA VAL A 65 -2.49 8.29 -5.72
C VAL A 65 -3.86 7.87 -5.23
N ARG A 66 -4.77 8.82 -5.13
CA ARG A 66 -6.19 8.60 -4.90
C ARG A 66 -6.89 8.41 -6.24
N LEU A 67 -7.50 7.25 -6.41
CA LEU A 67 -8.27 6.86 -7.59
C LEU A 67 -9.75 6.80 -7.24
N ALA A 68 -10.58 7.51 -8.01
CA ALA A 68 -12.03 7.32 -7.96
C ALA A 68 -12.41 5.99 -8.61
N VAL A 69 -13.03 5.11 -7.84
CA VAL A 69 -13.60 3.86 -8.31
C VAL A 69 -15.12 4.02 -8.30
N GLN A 70 -15.73 4.06 -9.47
CA GLN A 70 -17.18 4.01 -9.61
C GLN A 70 -17.57 2.57 -9.95
N GLN A 71 -18.19 1.86 -8.99
CA GLN A 71 -18.68 0.51 -9.21
C GLN A 71 -20.15 0.43 -8.80
N GLY A 72 -21.02 0.11 -9.76
CA GLY A 72 -22.46 -0.09 -9.49
C GLY A 72 -23.22 1.16 -9.01
N GLY A 73 -22.77 2.36 -9.39
CA GLY A 73 -23.40 3.64 -8.98
C GLY A 73 -22.92 4.18 -7.63
N VAL A 74 -22.02 3.48 -6.94
CA VAL A 74 -21.34 3.97 -5.74
C VAL A 74 -19.98 4.57 -6.16
N SER A 75 -19.76 5.83 -5.82
CA SER A 75 -18.46 6.49 -5.94
C SER A 75 -17.64 6.23 -4.68
N ASP A 76 -16.60 5.41 -4.81
CA ASP A 76 -15.61 5.14 -3.77
C ASP A 76 -14.26 5.74 -4.18
N THR A 77 -13.42 6.06 -3.19
CA THR A 77 -12.06 6.54 -3.45
C THR A 77 -11.06 5.54 -2.88
N ARG A 78 -10.13 5.11 -3.71
CA ARG A 78 -9.06 4.18 -3.32
C ARG A 78 -7.72 4.85 -3.35
N ASP A 79 -7.03 4.78 -2.22
CA ASP A 79 -5.71 5.35 -2.05
C ASP A 79 -4.65 4.27 -2.29
N VAL A 80 -3.80 4.50 -3.28
CA VAL A 80 -2.82 3.56 -3.82
C VAL A 80 -1.43 4.11 -3.62
N PHE A 81 -0.61 3.39 -2.87
CA PHE A 81 0.78 3.73 -2.65
C PHE A 81 1.65 3.22 -3.81
N VAL A 82 2.25 4.11 -4.58
CA VAL A 82 3.12 3.78 -5.71
C VAL A 82 4.58 3.90 -5.30
N ARG A 83 5.33 2.81 -5.40
CA ARG A 83 6.78 2.77 -5.21
C ARG A 83 7.45 2.81 -6.58
N TRP A 84 8.06 3.94 -6.90
CA TRP A 84 8.82 4.11 -8.13
C TRP A 84 10.29 3.76 -7.91
N ILE A 85 10.85 2.91 -8.78
CA ILE A 85 12.26 2.53 -8.74
C ILE A 85 12.87 2.83 -10.10
N GLY A 86 13.71 3.86 -10.15
CA GLY A 86 14.45 4.22 -11.34
C GLY A 86 15.36 3.10 -11.84
N ALA A 87 15.46 2.96 -13.16
CA ALA A 87 16.32 1.98 -13.82
C ALA A 87 17.81 2.18 -13.51
N GLY A 88 18.25 3.43 -13.26
CA GLY A 88 19.62 3.78 -12.91
C GLY A 88 20.02 3.41 -11.49
N VAL A 89 19.06 3.13 -10.60
CA VAL A 89 19.33 2.82 -9.20
C VAL A 89 20.05 1.47 -9.08
N GLY A 90 21.21 1.46 -8.42
CA GLY A 90 21.94 0.23 -8.14
C GLY A 90 21.20 -0.70 -7.17
N SER A 91 21.39 -2.02 -7.31
CA SER A 91 20.74 -3.03 -6.44
C SER A 91 21.00 -2.81 -4.94
N VAL A 92 22.17 -2.27 -4.59
CA VAL A 92 22.54 -1.95 -3.20
C VAL A 92 21.66 -0.84 -2.63
N GLU A 93 21.42 0.20 -3.42
CA GLU A 93 20.55 1.31 -3.00
C GLU A 93 19.09 0.88 -2.90
N LYS A 94 18.60 0.07 -3.86
CA LYS A 94 17.25 -0.51 -3.81
C LYS A 94 17.00 -1.24 -2.50
N ASN A 95 17.94 -2.10 -2.09
CA ASN A 95 17.83 -2.87 -0.85
C ASN A 95 17.88 -1.97 0.40
N LYS A 96 18.74 -0.94 0.40
CA LYS A 96 18.82 0.02 1.50
C LYS A 96 17.52 0.83 1.65
N LYS A 97 16.91 1.23 0.52
CA LYS A 97 15.65 1.97 0.48
C LYS A 97 14.45 1.10 0.83
N GLU A 98 14.52 -0.20 0.57
CA GLU A 98 13.49 -1.16 0.99
C GLU A 98 13.30 -1.24 2.50
N GLY A 99 14.38 -1.10 3.29
CA GLY A 99 14.28 -0.99 4.75
C GLY A 99 13.46 0.22 5.22
N PHE A 100 13.41 1.29 4.41
CA PHE A 100 12.62 2.49 4.71
C PHE A 100 11.22 2.46 4.11
N HIS A 101 10.94 1.58 3.15
CA HIS A 101 9.63 1.46 2.50
C HIS A 101 8.50 1.28 3.52
N LYS A 102 8.66 0.40 4.51
CA LYS A 102 7.65 0.20 5.57
C LYS A 102 7.32 1.47 6.35
N GLN A 103 8.33 2.32 6.58
CA GLN A 103 8.15 3.59 7.29
C GLN A 103 7.50 4.64 6.37
N ALA A 104 7.95 4.75 5.12
CA ALA A 104 7.32 5.62 4.12
C ALA A 104 5.84 5.27 3.92
N LYS A 105 5.54 3.97 3.88
CA LYS A 105 4.18 3.42 3.82
C LYS A 105 3.37 3.87 5.04
N ALA A 106 3.90 3.70 6.25
CA ALA A 106 3.23 4.12 7.49
C ALA A 106 2.92 5.63 7.53
N LEU A 107 3.81 6.46 6.97
CA LEU A 107 3.62 7.92 6.89
C LEU A 107 2.52 8.34 5.93
N LEU A 108 2.29 7.54 4.87
CA LEU A 108 1.27 7.78 3.86
C LEU A 108 0.00 6.95 4.12
N GLN A 109 -0.30 6.63 5.38
CA GLN A 109 -1.59 6.04 5.75
C GLN A 109 -2.69 7.12 5.79
N PRO A 110 -3.92 6.78 5.39
CA PRO A 110 -4.41 5.47 4.94
C PRO A 110 -4.13 5.19 3.45
N HIS A 111 -3.69 3.96 3.13
CA HIS A 111 -3.59 3.43 1.77
C HIS A 111 -4.12 1.99 1.75
N GLN A 112 -4.86 1.62 0.71
CA GLN A 112 -5.53 0.33 0.60
C GLN A 112 -4.74 -0.67 -0.24
N ALA A 113 -3.95 -0.16 -1.19
CA ALA A 113 -3.07 -0.94 -2.04
C ALA A 113 -1.69 -0.30 -2.06
N GLU A 114 -0.66 -1.12 -2.27
CA GLU A 114 0.64 -0.65 -2.72
C GLU A 114 0.79 -1.06 -4.19
N VAL A 115 1.71 -0.49 -4.95
CA VAL A 115 2.09 -0.92 -6.29
C VAL A 115 3.56 -0.57 -6.49
N MET A 116 4.38 -1.52 -6.95
CA MET A 116 5.78 -1.26 -7.29
C MET A 116 5.91 -1.06 -8.79
N VAL A 117 6.57 0.00 -9.24
CA VAL A 117 6.69 0.35 -10.65
C VAL A 117 8.13 0.60 -11.03
N TYR A 118 8.57 -0.06 -12.09
CA TYR A 118 9.92 0.06 -12.65
C TYR A 118 9.93 0.78 -14.00
N ASN A 119 8.78 0.87 -14.66
CA ASN A 119 8.64 1.50 -15.96
C ASN A 119 7.53 2.56 -15.98
N LYS A 120 7.90 3.80 -16.31
CA LYS A 120 6.99 4.95 -16.36
C LYS A 120 5.90 4.78 -17.41
N GLU A 121 6.25 4.17 -18.55
CA GLU A 121 5.33 4.00 -19.68
C GLU A 121 4.18 3.05 -19.35
N LYS A 122 4.39 2.14 -18.39
CA LYS A 122 3.36 1.21 -17.89
C LYS A 122 2.56 1.77 -16.73
N LEU A 123 2.93 2.95 -16.23
CA LEU A 123 2.28 3.61 -15.11
C LEU A 123 1.07 4.40 -15.64
N THR A 124 -0.05 3.70 -15.83
CA THR A 124 -1.33 4.30 -16.24
C THR A 124 -2.42 4.09 -15.18
N LYS A 125 -3.43 4.95 -15.20
CA LYS A 125 -4.61 4.85 -14.32
C LYS A 125 -5.23 3.45 -14.34
N GLU A 126 -5.38 2.87 -15.52
CA GLU A 126 -5.96 1.54 -15.69
C GLU A 126 -5.12 0.46 -15.00
N THR A 127 -3.81 0.45 -15.21
CA THR A 127 -2.92 -0.52 -14.55
C THR A 127 -2.93 -0.32 -13.03
N LEU A 128 -2.97 0.91 -12.53
CA LEU A 128 -3.10 1.16 -11.10
C LEU A 128 -4.45 0.68 -10.55
N MET A 129 -5.56 0.92 -11.25
CA MET A 129 -6.88 0.43 -10.85
C MET A 129 -6.92 -1.09 -10.81
N GLU A 130 -6.39 -1.76 -11.84
CA GLU A 130 -6.30 -3.22 -11.90
C GLU A 130 -5.47 -3.76 -10.73
N ARG A 131 -4.28 -3.19 -10.48
CA ARG A 131 -3.39 -3.68 -9.41
C ARG A 131 -3.90 -3.37 -8.00
N SER A 132 -4.72 -2.35 -7.86
CA SER A 132 -5.31 -1.97 -6.57
C SER A 132 -6.53 -2.80 -6.18
N ASP A 133 -7.06 -3.59 -7.12
CA ASP A 133 -8.18 -4.48 -6.84
C ASP A 133 -7.76 -5.58 -5.86
N PRO A 134 -8.58 -5.91 -4.83
CA PRO A 134 -8.26 -6.96 -3.87
C PRO A 134 -8.07 -8.36 -4.48
N GLN A 135 -8.50 -8.60 -5.73
CA GLN A 135 -8.25 -9.83 -6.47
C GLN A 135 -6.88 -9.86 -7.15
N SER A 136 -6.19 -8.72 -7.27
CA SER A 136 -4.86 -8.65 -7.87
C SER A 136 -3.83 -9.35 -6.97
N LYS A 137 -3.38 -10.52 -7.43
CA LYS A 137 -2.35 -11.32 -6.76
C LYS A 137 -0.94 -10.76 -6.96
N ASN A 138 -0.75 -9.86 -7.92
CA ASN A 138 0.56 -9.37 -8.29
C ASN A 138 0.62 -7.85 -8.25
N ASN A 139 1.55 -7.34 -7.45
CA ASN A 139 1.56 -5.95 -7.04
C ASN A 139 2.66 -5.12 -7.73
N THR A 140 3.35 -5.74 -8.70
CA THR A 140 4.50 -5.17 -9.39
C THR A 140 4.20 -4.92 -10.87
N ILE A 141 4.34 -3.68 -11.31
CA ILE A 141 4.26 -3.24 -12.70
C ILE A 141 5.68 -3.25 -13.26
N ASP A 142 5.90 -4.17 -14.21
CA ASP A 142 7.18 -4.46 -14.87
C ASP A 142 8.22 -5.08 -13.92
N VAL A 143 8.30 -6.41 -13.89
CA VAL A 143 9.37 -7.10 -13.14
C VAL A 143 10.66 -7.02 -13.97
N PRO A 144 11.77 -6.46 -13.45
CA PRO A 144 13.04 -6.56 -14.15
C PRO A 144 13.40 -8.05 -14.26
N LEU A 145 13.80 -8.48 -15.47
CA LEU A 145 14.04 -9.87 -15.86
C LEU A 145 15.02 -10.66 -14.95
N GLY A 146 15.66 -10.01 -13.97
CA GLY A 146 16.58 -10.60 -12.99
C GLY A 146 16.02 -10.82 -11.58
N SER A 147 14.74 -10.54 -11.30
CA SER A 147 14.16 -10.64 -9.94
C SER A 147 13.09 -11.72 -9.77
N GLN A 148 13.07 -12.72 -10.67
CA GLN A 148 12.22 -13.92 -10.60
C GLN A 148 12.73 -14.91 -9.53
N ALA A 149 13.05 -14.44 -8.33
CA ALA A 149 13.63 -15.30 -7.29
C ALA A 149 13.39 -14.78 -5.87
N LEU A 150 12.15 -14.44 -5.50
CA LEU A 150 11.67 -14.56 -4.11
C LEU A 150 10.16 -14.36 -3.96
N GLU A 151 9.32 -15.02 -4.76
CA GLU A 151 7.90 -15.12 -4.41
C GLU A 151 7.72 -16.22 -3.33
N VAL A 152 8.25 -15.96 -2.13
CA VAL A 152 7.81 -16.69 -0.93
C VAL A 152 6.43 -16.16 -0.59
N LYS A 153 5.43 -16.83 -1.17
CA LYS A 153 4.03 -16.82 -0.79
C LYS A 153 3.89 -16.55 0.72
N PHE A 154 3.50 -15.33 1.06
CA PHE A 154 2.91 -15.05 2.36
C PHE A 154 1.55 -15.74 2.37
N LEU A 155 1.57 -17.04 2.69
CA LEU A 155 0.38 -17.83 2.90
C LEU A 155 -0.45 -17.10 3.95
N ARG A 156 -1.68 -16.76 3.57
CA ARG A 156 -2.68 -16.15 4.43
C ARG A 156 -2.69 -16.82 5.81
N LEU A 157 -2.26 -16.09 6.83
CA LEU A 157 -2.68 -16.38 8.20
C LEU A 157 -4.18 -16.02 8.27
N PRO A 158 -5.07 -16.96 8.63
CA PRO A 158 -6.47 -16.62 8.84
C PRO A 158 -6.56 -15.62 10.00
N LYS A 159 -7.25 -14.50 9.75
CA LYS A 159 -7.62 -13.48 10.75
C LYS A 159 -8.36 -14.20 11.88
N VAL A 160 -7.74 -14.29 13.06
CA VAL A 160 -8.46 -14.66 14.28
C VAL A 160 -9.42 -13.50 14.57
N GLN A 161 -10.72 -13.73 14.38
CA GLN A 161 -11.73 -12.80 14.89
C GLN A 161 -11.75 -12.97 16.40
N ALA A 162 -11.38 -11.92 17.11
CA ALA A 162 -11.62 -11.81 18.54
C ALA A 162 -13.13 -11.95 18.78
N MET A 163 -13.56 -13.09 19.32
CA MET A 163 -14.92 -13.28 19.80
C MET A 163 -15.05 -12.54 21.12
N THR A 164 -15.96 -11.58 21.10
CA THR A 164 -16.44 -10.80 22.23
C THR A 164 -16.79 -11.68 23.43
N VAL A 165 -16.38 -11.19 24.59
CA VAL A 165 -16.71 -11.67 25.94
C VAL A 165 -18.21 -11.98 26.10
N ALA A 166 -18.50 -13.19 26.55
CA ALA A 166 -19.74 -13.50 27.26
C ALA A 166 -19.32 -13.98 28.66
N GLU A 167 -19.59 -13.14 29.66
CA GLU A 167 -19.60 -13.55 31.06
C GLU A 167 -20.52 -14.77 31.21
N VAL A 168 -19.97 -15.90 31.63
CA VAL A 168 -20.74 -17.07 32.06
C VAL A 168 -20.47 -17.34 33.53
N ASN A 169 -21.57 -17.29 34.26
CA ASN A 169 -21.76 -17.38 35.70
C ASN A 169 -21.28 -18.75 36.26
N PRO A 170 -20.47 -18.83 37.34
CA PRO A 170 -19.87 -20.09 37.80
C PRO A 170 -20.75 -20.85 38.81
N ASN A 171 -21.99 -21.17 38.46
CA ASN A 171 -22.84 -22.06 39.27
C ASN A 171 -23.85 -22.79 38.39
N SER A 172 -23.53 -24.02 37.98
CA SER A 172 -24.47 -25.15 37.82
C SER A 172 -23.70 -26.44 37.45
N GLU A 173 -24.11 -27.53 38.09
CA GLU A 173 -23.48 -28.84 38.22
C GLU A 173 -23.36 -29.69 36.93
N PRO A 174 -22.53 -30.77 36.92
CA PRO A 174 -22.32 -31.62 35.76
C PRO A 174 -23.36 -32.76 35.66
N GLU A 175 -24.31 -32.66 34.74
CA GLU A 175 -25.17 -33.80 34.39
C GLU A 175 -24.58 -34.65 33.26
N ARG A 176 -24.51 -35.95 33.55
CA ARG A 176 -24.05 -37.03 32.68
C ARG A 176 -24.88 -37.10 31.39
N THR A 177 -24.23 -37.38 30.27
CA THR A 177 -24.88 -38.10 29.17
C THR A 177 -23.93 -39.16 28.61
N VAL A 178 -24.34 -40.40 28.85
CA VAL A 178 -23.80 -41.64 28.27
C VAL A 178 -24.12 -41.66 26.78
N VAL A 179 -23.12 -41.98 25.94
CA VAL A 179 -23.36 -42.45 24.58
C VAL A 179 -22.64 -43.78 24.37
N ASN A 180 -23.46 -44.83 24.18
CA ASN A 180 -23.10 -46.19 23.81
C ASN A 180 -22.36 -46.20 22.46
N ALA A 181 -21.18 -46.81 22.40
CA ALA A 181 -20.58 -47.28 21.17
C ALA A 181 -20.74 -48.80 21.09
N LEU A 182 -21.65 -49.26 20.23
CA LEU A 182 -21.72 -50.64 19.76
C LEU A 182 -20.74 -50.76 18.59
N ILE A 183 -19.69 -51.56 18.75
CA ILE A 183 -18.75 -51.88 17.66
C ILE A 183 -19.02 -53.33 17.26
N VAL A 184 -19.24 -53.53 15.96
CA VAL A 184 -19.41 -54.82 15.27
C VAL A 184 -18.07 -55.52 15.11
#